data_AF-A0AA45WQ94-F1
#
_entry.id   AF-A0AA45WQ94-F1
#
_cell.length_a   1.000
_cell.length_b   1.000
_cell.length_c   1.000
_cell.angle_alpha   90.00
_cell.angle_beta   90.00
_cell.angle_gamma   90.00
#
_symmetry.space_group_name_H-M   'P 1'
#
loop_
_entity.id
_entity.type
_entity.pdbx_description
1 polymer ?
#
loop_
_entity_poly.entity_id
_entity_poly.type
_entity_poly.pdbx_seq_one_letter_code
_entity_poly.pdbx_strand_id
1 'polypeptide(L)'
;MEEILKALINKLEEEKEYLIKTLADKSYIDKLLNVVEEKRELILKLSQYEVEDLKKYPELVNKLRELSEYNMQLAMNNIQFIEGLFESIFETEKTYTKDGNVEVKKDSLFNKKV
;
A
#
# COMPACT_ATOMS: atom_id res chain seq x y z
N MET A 1 14.81 -21.53 10.08
CA MET A 1 14.46 -20.97 8.76
C MET A 1 13.02 -21.26 8.36
N GLU A 2 12.59 -22.52 8.24
CA GLU A 2 11.21 -22.85 7.80
C GLU A 2 10.12 -22.10 8.57
N GLU A 3 10.24 -22.05 9.90
CA GLU A 3 9.34 -21.30 10.78
C GLU A 3 9.29 -19.80 10.47
N ILE A 4 10.41 -19.20 10.05
CA ILE A 4 10.46 -17.78 9.66
C ILE A 4 9.70 -17.56 8.35
N LEU A 5 9.86 -18.48 7.38
CA LEU A 5 9.12 -18.43 6.11
C LEU A 5 7.62 -18.59 6.35
N LYS A 6 7.21 -19.54 7.19
CA LYS A 6 5.80 -19.74 7.58
C LYS A 6 5.23 -18.53 8.31
N ALA A 7 5.98 -17.96 9.25
CA ALA A 7 5.56 -16.74 9.94
C ALA A 7 5.38 -15.57 8.97
N LEU A 8 6.29 -15.41 8.00
CA LEU A 8 6.21 -14.37 6.99
C LEU A 8 5.00 -14.57 6.07
N ILE A 9 4.68 -15.81 5.69
CA ILE A 9 3.45 -16.15 4.95
C ILE A 9 2.21 -15.72 5.73
N ASN A 10 2.13 -16.09 7.02
CA ASN A 10 0.98 -15.71 7.86
C ASN A 10 0.82 -14.19 7.93
N LYS A 11 1.93 -13.44 8.04
CA LYS A 11 1.89 -11.98 8.05
C LYS A 11 1.46 -11.38 6.72
N LEU A 12 1.82 -11.98 5.59
CA LEU A 12 1.31 -11.56 4.29
C LEU A 12 -0.19 -11.86 4.15
N GLU A 13 -0.68 -12.96 4.72
CA GLU A 13 -2.13 -13.25 4.73
C GLU A 13 -2.91 -12.26 5.61
N GLU A 14 -2.39 -11.93 6.79
CA GLU A 14 -2.94 -10.87 7.66
C GLU A 14 -2.93 -9.50 6.95
N GLU A 15 -1.82 -9.14 6.30
CA GLU A 15 -1.72 -7.90 5.52
C GLU A 15 -2.79 -7.84 4.42
N LYS A 16 -2.99 -8.93 3.68
CA LYS A 16 -4.02 -9.02 2.65
C LYS A 16 -5.40 -8.68 3.21
N GLU A 17 -5.73 -9.27 4.36
CA GLU A 17 -7.00 -9.04 5.04
C GLU A 17 -7.13 -7.57 5.48
N TYR A 18 -6.08 -7.00 6.06
CA TYR A 18 -6.11 -5.64 6.57
C TYR A 18 -6.11 -4.60 5.46
N LEU A 19 -5.41 -4.81 4.35
CA LEU A 19 -5.49 -3.96 3.16
C LEU A 19 -6.92 -3.83 2.61
N ILE A 20 -7.73 -4.88 2.72
CA ILE A 20 -9.14 -4.85 2.32
C ILE A 20 -9.98 -4.13 3.38
N LYS A 21 -9.77 -4.47 4.66
CA LYS A 21 -10.59 -3.95 5.77
C LYS A 21 -10.36 -2.47 6.05
N THR A 22 -9.15 -1.94 5.82
CA THR A 22 -8.84 -0.52 6.06
C THR A 22 -9.63 0.44 5.17
N LEU A 23 -10.14 -0.03 4.02
CA LEU A 23 -11.04 0.76 3.16
C LEU A 23 -12.39 1.03 3.83
N ALA A 24 -12.87 0.10 4.66
CA ALA A 24 -14.18 0.19 5.32
C ALA A 24 -14.07 0.66 6.78
N ASP A 25 -12.99 0.29 7.47
CA ASP A 25 -12.80 0.55 8.89
C ASP A 25 -11.37 0.95 9.20
N LYS A 26 -11.22 2.21 9.64
CA LYS A 26 -9.93 2.82 10.01
C LYS A 26 -9.28 2.14 11.23
N SER A 27 -10.02 1.39 12.04
CA SER A 27 -9.47 0.66 13.19
C SER A 27 -8.44 -0.41 12.80
N TYR A 28 -8.42 -0.83 11.53
CA TYR A 28 -7.44 -1.78 11.01
C TYR A 28 -6.13 -1.13 10.56
N ILE A 29 -6.02 0.20 10.53
CA ILE A 29 -4.80 0.89 10.11
C ILE A 29 -3.63 0.56 11.04
N ASP A 30 -3.83 0.65 12.35
CA ASP A 30 -2.79 0.33 13.32
C ASP A 30 -2.36 -1.15 13.23
N LYS A 31 -3.32 -2.05 12.96
CA LYS A 31 -3.04 -3.48 12.75
C LYS A 31 -2.21 -3.70 11.49
N LEU A 32 -2.54 -3.01 10.40
CA LEU A 32 -1.76 -3.07 9.16
C LEU A 32 -0.33 -2.57 9.37
N LEU A 33 -0.16 -1.45 10.09
CA LEU A 33 1.16 -0.91 10.42
C LEU A 33 1.98 -1.89 11.27
N ASN A 34 1.37 -2.52 12.27
CA ASN A 34 2.03 -3.54 13.08
C ASN A 34 2.49 -4.74 12.24
N VAL A 35 1.64 -5.22 11.32
CA VAL A 35 2.02 -6.30 10.39
C VAL A 35 3.22 -5.90 9.52
N VAL A 36 3.29 -4.65 9.06
CA VAL A 36 4.44 -4.15 8.27
C VAL A 36 5.74 -4.20 9.08
N GLU A 37 5.72 -3.75 10.34
CA GLU A 37 6.91 -3.81 11.20
C GLU A 37 7.30 -5.25 11.55
N GLU A 38 6.35 -6.12 11.86
CA GLU A 38 6.62 -7.53 12.15
C GLU A 38 7.21 -8.27 10.92
N LYS A 39 6.72 -7.97 9.71
CA LYS A 39 7.33 -8.48 8.47
C LYS A 39 8.77 -8.00 8.31
N ARG A 40 9.04 -6.72 8.60
CA ARG A 40 10.39 -6.17 8.52
C ARG A 40 11.34 -6.89 9.48
N GLU A 41 10.92 -7.18 10.70
CA GLU A 41 11.70 -7.97 11.66
C GLU A 41 11.96 -9.40 11.17
N LEU A 42 10.95 -10.06 10.60
CA LEU A 42 11.10 -11.40 10.05
C LEU A 42 12.06 -11.43 8.86
N ILE A 43 12.02 -10.41 7.99
CA ILE A 43 12.95 -10.27 6.86
C ILE A 43 14.38 -10.04 7.36
N LEU A 44 14.58 -9.24 8.41
CA LEU A 44 15.89 -9.05 9.04
C LEU A 44 16.44 -10.35 9.65
N LYS A 45 15.58 -11.19 10.22
CA LYS A 45 15.98 -12.53 10.68
C LYS A 45 16.31 -13.43 9.49
N LEU A 46 15.53 -13.33 8.41
CA LEU A 46 15.75 -14.13 7.19
C LEU A 46 17.06 -13.75 6.49
N SER A 47 17.48 -12.48 6.54
CA SER A 47 18.72 -12.02 5.91
C SER A 47 20.00 -12.54 6.58
N GLN A 48 19.89 -13.20 7.74
CA GLN A 48 21.01 -13.85 8.41
C GLN A 48 21.36 -15.22 7.80
N TYR A 49 20.52 -15.73 6.91
CA TYR A 49 20.70 -17.03 6.28
C TYR A 49 21.21 -16.91 4.84
N GLU A 50 21.80 -17.97 4.32
CA GLU A 50 22.27 -18.04 2.94
C GLU A 50 21.12 -18.35 1.97
N VAL A 51 21.28 -17.93 0.71
CA VAL A 51 20.28 -18.16 -0.35
C VAL A 51 20.07 -19.66 -0.59
N GLU A 52 21.12 -20.45 -0.39
CA GLU A 52 21.17 -21.90 -0.52
C GLU A 52 20.21 -22.59 0.45
N ASP A 53 19.99 -22.00 1.63
CA ASP A 53 19.04 -22.53 2.60
C ASP A 53 17.59 -22.33 2.15
N LEU A 54 17.30 -21.26 1.40
CA LEU A 54 15.96 -21.01 0.83
C LEU A 54 15.58 -22.05 -0.24
N LYS A 55 16.58 -22.60 -0.96
CA LYS A 55 16.36 -23.63 -1.99
C LYS A 55 15.74 -24.91 -1.44
N LYS A 56 15.84 -25.16 -0.13
CA LYS A 56 15.23 -26.30 0.57
C LYS A 56 13.71 -26.16 0.71
N TYR A 57 13.15 -24.96 0.51
CA TYR A 57 11.73 -24.64 0.74
C TYR A 57 11.07 -23.97 -0.48
N PRO A 58 11.14 -24.56 -1.68
CA PRO A 58 10.68 -23.93 -2.92
C PRO A 58 9.19 -23.56 -2.90
N GLU A 59 8.36 -24.39 -2.28
CA GLU A 59 6.91 -24.13 -2.16
C GLU A 59 6.62 -22.89 -1.30
N LEU A 60 7.32 -22.76 -0.15
CA LEU A 60 7.15 -21.61 0.74
C LEU A 60 7.65 -20.33 0.07
N VAL A 61 8.78 -20.39 -0.64
CA VAL A 61 9.31 -19.24 -1.39
C VAL A 61 8.37 -18.80 -2.50
N ASN A 62 7.81 -19.75 -3.27
CA ASN A 62 6.81 -19.43 -4.29
C ASN A 62 5.56 -18.80 -3.67
N LYS A 63 5.07 -19.36 -2.55
CA LYS A 63 3.90 -18.82 -1.86
C LYS A 63 4.13 -17.40 -1.34
N LEU A 64 5.31 -17.13 -0.78
CA LEU A 64 5.72 -15.79 -0.38
C LEU A 64 5.69 -14.80 -1.54
N ARG A 65 6.22 -15.20 -2.70
CA ARG A 65 6.21 -14.37 -3.91
C ARG A 65 4.79 -14.06 -4.35
N GLU A 66 3.94 -15.08 -4.48
CA GLU A 66 2.55 -14.92 -4.90
C GLU A 66 1.76 -13.98 -3.97
N LEU A 67 1.88 -14.18 -2.65
CA LEU A 67 1.20 -13.33 -1.68
C LEU A 67 1.75 -11.90 -1.68
N SER A 68 3.06 -11.73 -1.82
CA SER A 68 3.69 -10.40 -1.87
C SER A 68 3.24 -9.62 -3.11
N GLU A 69 3.22 -10.28 -4.28
CA GLU A 69 2.72 -9.68 -5.52
C GLU A 69 1.24 -9.31 -5.38
N TYR A 70 0.43 -10.19 -4.81
CA TYR A 70 -0.99 -9.94 -4.59
C TYR A 70 -1.22 -8.73 -3.68
N ASN A 71 -0.52 -8.67 -2.54
CA ASN A 71 -0.64 -7.56 -1.59
C ASN A 71 -0.16 -6.24 -2.20
N MET A 72 0.89 -6.27 -3.02
CA MET A 72 1.35 -5.10 -3.77
C MET A 72 0.27 -4.58 -4.72
N GLN A 73 -0.38 -5.47 -5.48
CA GLN A 73 -1.48 -5.08 -6.37
C GLN A 73 -2.66 -4.51 -5.60
N LEU A 74 -3.03 -5.10 -4.46
CA LEU A 74 -4.07 -4.53 -3.58
C LEU A 74 -3.70 -3.13 -3.09
N ALA A 75 -2.48 -2.93 -2.61
CA ALA A 75 -2.01 -1.64 -2.15
C ALA A 75 -2.02 -0.59 -3.28
N MET A 76 -1.58 -0.96 -4.49
CA MET A 76 -1.63 -0.08 -5.66
C MET A 76 -3.06 0.31 -6.02
N ASN A 77 -3.99 -0.65 -6.04
CA ASN A 77 -5.41 -0.38 -6.31
C ASN A 77 -6.00 0.55 -5.25
N ASN A 78 -5.66 0.36 -3.98
CA ASN A 78 -6.10 1.22 -2.88
C ASN A 78 -5.56 2.66 -3.05
N ILE A 79 -4.30 2.81 -3.45
CA ILE A 79 -3.70 4.12 -3.73
C ILE A 79 -4.42 4.80 -4.90
N GLN A 80 -4.62 4.10 -6.01
CA GLN A 80 -5.32 4.64 -7.18
C GLN A 80 -6.76 5.07 -6.85
N PHE A 81 -7.47 4.30 -6.03
CA PHE A 81 -8.79 4.66 -5.55
C PHE A 81 -8.75 5.96 -4.73
N ILE A 82 -7.78 6.09 -3.81
CA ILE A 82 -7.60 7.30 -3.01
C ILE A 82 -7.26 8.50 -3.91
N GLU A 83 -6.34 8.35 -4.87
CA GLU A 83 -5.99 9.39 -5.84
C GLU A 83 -7.20 9.86 -6.64
N GLY A 84 -8.03 8.93 -7.14
CA GLY A 84 -9.27 9.28 -7.84
C GLY A 84 -10.30 10.02 -6.96
N LEU A 85 -10.38 9.68 -5.66
CA LEU A 85 -11.19 10.45 -4.71
C LEU A 85 -10.64 11.86 -4.50
N PHE A 86 -9.32 12.02 -4.38
CA PHE A 86 -8.69 13.33 -4.28
C PHE A 86 -8.96 14.16 -5.54
N GLU A 87 -8.78 13.59 -6.73
CA GLU A 87 -9.10 14.27 -7.98
C GLU A 87 -10.56 14.72 -8.02
N SER A 88 -11.51 13.86 -7.63
CA SER A 88 -12.94 14.22 -7.61
C SER A 88 -13.29 15.32 -6.60
N ILE A 89 -12.63 15.37 -5.45
CA ILE A 89 -12.91 16.37 -4.40
C ILE A 89 -12.24 17.70 -4.71
N PHE A 90 -11.05 17.65 -5.29
CA PHE A 90 -10.20 18.81 -5.54
C PHE A 90 -10.15 19.23 -7.02
N GLU A 91 -10.98 18.64 -7.88
CA GLU A 91 -11.25 19.17 -9.21
C GLU A 91 -11.71 20.62 -9.06
N THR A 92 -10.80 21.55 -9.41
CA THR A 92 -11.04 22.99 -9.43
C THR A 92 -12.34 23.28 -10.17
N GLU A 93 -13.27 23.99 -9.53
CA GLU A 93 -14.50 24.47 -10.17
C GLU A 93 -14.17 25.09 -11.54
N LYS A 94 -14.49 24.38 -12.62
CA LYS A 94 -14.41 24.91 -13.98
C LYS A 94 -15.53 25.93 -14.11
N THR A 95 -15.25 27.19 -13.80
CA THR A 95 -16.21 28.27 -14.03
C THR A 95 -16.15 28.63 -15.51
N TYR A 96 -17.31 28.58 -16.19
CA TYR A 96 -17.41 29.10 -17.54
C TYR A 96 -17.39 30.63 -17.47
N THR A 97 -16.49 31.25 -18.22
CA THR A 97 -16.55 32.69 -18.49
C THR A 97 -17.82 32.99 -19.29
N LYS A 98 -18.31 34.25 -19.26
CA LYS A 98 -19.53 34.65 -19.99
C LYS A 98 -19.46 34.42 -21.51
N ASP A 99 -18.25 34.23 -22.04
CA ASP A 99 -17.96 33.95 -23.45
C ASP A 99 -17.80 32.45 -23.76
N GLY A 100 -18.06 31.55 -22.79
CA GLY A 100 -18.04 30.10 -22.97
C GLY A 100 -16.67 29.42 -22.86
N ASN A 101 -15.60 30.16 -22.52
CA ASN A 101 -14.27 29.59 -22.31
C ASN A 101 -14.11 29.07 -20.87
N VAL A 102 -13.45 27.92 -20.73
CA VAL A 102 -13.15 27.27 -19.43
C VAL A 102 -11.92 27.95 -18.82
N GLU A 103 -12.09 28.68 -17.72
CA GLU A 103 -10.97 29.15 -16.91
C GLU A 103 -10.71 28.16 -15.77
N VAL A 104 -9.51 27.57 -15.76
CA VAL A 104 -9.03 26.76 -14.64
C VAL A 104 -8.50 27.73 -13.58
N LYS A 105 -9.22 27.91 -12.48
CA LYS A 105 -8.71 28.63 -11.30
C LYS A 105 -7.54 27.83 -10.71
N LYS A 106 -6.33 28.16 -11.13
CA LYS A 106 -5.12 27.76 -10.40
C LYS A 106 -5.05 28.61 -9.14
N ASP A 107 -5.53 28.09 -8.01
CA ASP A 107 -5.24 28.68 -6.70
C ASP A 107 -3.73 28.59 -6.44
N SER A 108 -3.02 29.67 -6.77
CA SER A 108 -1.62 29.86 -6.38
C SER A 108 -1.57 30.12 -4.88
N LEU A 109 -1.28 29.07 -4.11
CA LEU A 109 -0.96 29.13 -2.68
C LEU A 109 0.37 29.86 -2.36
N PHE A 110 0.97 30.58 -3.32
CA PHE A 110 2.32 31.16 -3.21
C PHE A 110 2.39 32.69 -3.06
N ASN A 111 1.31 33.35 -2.63
CA ASN A 111 1.38 34.74 -2.15
C ASN A 111 0.92 34.87 -0.70
N LYS A 112 1.64 34.20 0.22
CA LYS A 112 1.88 34.75 1.56
C LYS A 112 3.25 35.40 1.57
N LYS A 113 3.31 36.73 1.35
CA LYS A 113 4.45 37.53 1.80
C LYS A 113 4.02 38.96 2.16
N VAL A 114 4.38 39.29 3.40
CA VAL A 114 4.45 40.57 4.13
C VAL A 114 3.13 41.09 4.68
#